data_AF-A0A7W1BGD3-F1
#
_entry.id   AF-A0A7W1BGD3-F1
#
_cell.length_a   1.000
_cell.length_b   1.000
_cell.length_c   1.000
_cell.angle_alpha   90.00
_cell.angle_beta   90.00
_cell.angle_gamma   90.00
#
_symmetry.space_group_name_H-M   'P 1'
#
loop_
_entity.id
_entity.type
_entity.pdbx_description
1 polymer ?
#
loop_
_entity_poly.entity_id
_entity_poly.type
_entity_poly.pdbx_seq_one_letter_code
_entity_poly.pdbx_strand_id
1 'polypeptide(L)'
;AEQRRFFEMETDLAGERSAFRVAAADYDSLAWVPERVGAGAIIAPGYQCREHARVAIQQLSGIPPRRTSYAHLGWREVDGAWIYLHAGGALGADGPVDGADVQVQDTLSFFELPAVPAGDAVDQAVRASLEILEAAPAEVAFPVLAATYRAPLGPCSHGVHLTGQTGTGKSAFAALAQQHFGRAMDGEHLPASWTSTANYLEGFLFAAKDALVVVDDLTLGTSRRDVEAAQRLAERVYRAQGNQQGRGRMRADSTLRPTKYPRGLTLGTSEDLPAGQSLRARVLIVEFGPNTVDWSKLSALQDAGARGLFASAMTGYIRWLAGAYGDRLPRRERRLAELRHRAQRSNYHRRTPGVIASLALGLETFLEFADESAIFSSTERAELFEAGWRALGEAAERQLPHQTDSDPAARFLSLLGSAITAGDVHLADAKTGDHPDFPERWGWKPEEFGSISTWRSSGSLVGWIDGTQLYLDLDIALGAVQKLAGALGQHLAITPTVLSKQLYERGLLLSTELSMRQTYRVRATLADRRRPVLHLALTVLEPEGEGPKLTVPTLDPTSRALGETETEGAAGRNGQAATEDEESREASADQRPLDGLVPPTGHSSPSPDLPDHTDRPRNADREKGRWTTEL
;
A
#
# COMPACT_ATOMS: atom_id res chain seq x y z
N ALA A 1 -13.16 -7.26 -18.07
CA ALA A 1 -14.18 -7.02 -17.02
C ALA A 1 -15.02 -8.29 -16.88
N GLU A 2 -15.30 -8.74 -15.66
CA GLU A 2 -16.21 -9.87 -15.45
C GLU A 2 -17.65 -9.38 -15.67
N GLN A 3 -18.35 -9.94 -16.65
CA GLN A 3 -19.77 -9.65 -16.89
C GLN A 3 -20.59 -10.87 -16.47
N ARG A 4 -21.65 -10.63 -15.71
CA ARG A 4 -22.66 -11.63 -15.38
C ARG A 4 -23.99 -11.17 -15.94
N ARG A 5 -24.77 -12.11 -16.47
CA ARG A 5 -26.11 -11.84 -16.97
C ARG A 5 -27.13 -12.40 -16.00
N PHE A 6 -28.14 -11.60 -15.70
CA PHE A 6 -29.28 -11.98 -14.88
C PHE A 6 -30.55 -11.67 -15.66
N PHE A 7 -31.59 -12.48 -15.44
CA PHE A 7 -32.95 -12.16 -15.82
C PHE A 7 -33.66 -11.60 -14.60
N GLU A 8 -34.27 -10.42 -14.75
CA GLU A 8 -35.25 -9.91 -13.78
C GLU A 8 -36.59 -10.53 -14.13
N MET A 9 -37.13 -11.28 -13.17
CA MET A 9 -38.35 -12.05 -13.33
C MET A 9 -39.44 -11.43 -12.48
N GLU A 10 -40.62 -11.24 -13.07
CA GLU A 10 -41.86 -10.99 -12.34
C GLU A 10 -42.77 -12.21 -12.54
N THR A 11 -43.39 -12.67 -11.46
CA THR A 11 -44.31 -13.81 -11.49
C THR A 11 -45.59 -13.47 -10.76
N ASP A 12 -46.69 -14.09 -11.19
CA ASP A 12 -48.00 -14.03 -10.54
C ASP A 12 -48.48 -15.48 -10.34
N LEU A 13 -48.58 -15.90 -9.09
CA LEU A 13 -49.08 -17.21 -8.71
C LEU A 13 -50.31 -17.03 -7.82
N ALA A 14 -51.49 -17.37 -8.36
CA ALA A 14 -52.77 -17.24 -7.65
C ALA A 14 -53.04 -15.83 -7.09
N GLY A 15 -52.59 -14.78 -7.79
CA GLY A 15 -52.75 -13.38 -7.37
C GLY A 15 -51.63 -12.86 -6.47
N GLU A 16 -50.68 -13.72 -6.07
CA GLU A 16 -49.48 -13.29 -5.37
C GLU A 16 -48.38 -12.95 -6.37
N ARG A 17 -47.97 -11.68 -6.38
CA ARG A 17 -46.91 -11.20 -7.25
C ARG A 17 -45.57 -11.19 -6.53
N SER A 18 -44.54 -11.70 -7.20
CA SER A 18 -43.17 -11.66 -6.72
C SER A 18 -42.21 -11.23 -7.82
N ALA A 19 -41.15 -10.52 -7.43
CA ALA A 19 -40.08 -10.08 -8.31
C ALA A 19 -38.73 -10.55 -7.76
N PHE A 20 -37.90 -11.14 -8.62
CA PHE A 20 -36.60 -11.68 -8.23
C PHE A 20 -35.65 -11.74 -9.41
N ARG A 21 -34.39 -12.12 -9.15
CA ARG A 21 -33.36 -12.29 -10.17
C ARG A 21 -32.90 -13.72 -10.27
N VAL A 22 -32.72 -14.18 -11.50
CA VAL A 22 -32.15 -15.49 -11.83
C VAL A 22 -30.88 -15.27 -12.64
N ALA A 23 -29.77 -15.90 -12.26
CA ALA A 23 -28.57 -15.87 -13.08
C ALA A 23 -28.85 -16.59 -14.42
N ALA A 24 -28.41 -16.03 -15.53
CA ALA A 24 -28.69 -16.62 -16.85
C ALA A 24 -28.16 -18.07 -16.97
N ALA A 25 -27.09 -18.41 -16.24
CA ALA A 25 -26.53 -19.76 -16.19
C ALA A 25 -27.43 -20.76 -15.43
N ASP A 26 -28.23 -20.29 -14.48
CA ASP A 26 -29.11 -21.14 -13.66
C ASP A 26 -30.51 -21.25 -14.27
N TYR A 27 -30.84 -20.37 -15.23
CA TYR A 27 -32.17 -20.27 -15.83
C TYR A 27 -32.64 -21.60 -16.44
N ASP A 28 -31.77 -22.26 -17.20
CA ASP A 28 -32.09 -23.50 -17.92
C ASP A 28 -32.49 -24.66 -17.00
N SER A 29 -32.01 -24.67 -15.75
CA SER A 29 -32.31 -25.74 -14.80
C SER A 29 -33.77 -25.74 -14.32
N LEU A 30 -34.43 -24.57 -14.35
CA LEU A 30 -35.70 -24.28 -13.66
C LEU A 30 -35.72 -24.65 -12.17
N ALA A 31 -34.57 -24.92 -11.54
CA ALA A 31 -34.48 -25.24 -10.12
C ALA A 31 -34.85 -24.04 -9.23
N TRP A 32 -34.79 -22.82 -9.79
CA TRP A 32 -35.17 -21.57 -9.15
C TRP A 32 -36.70 -21.41 -8.98
N VAL A 33 -37.52 -22.14 -9.74
CA VAL A 33 -38.99 -22.01 -9.69
C VAL A 33 -39.56 -22.31 -8.30
N PRO A 34 -39.31 -23.49 -7.69
CA PRO A 34 -39.81 -23.76 -6.34
C PRO A 34 -39.19 -22.87 -5.26
N GLU A 35 -37.94 -22.43 -5.44
CA GLU A 35 -37.24 -21.54 -4.49
C GLU A 35 -37.81 -20.12 -4.49
N ARG A 36 -38.11 -19.56 -5.67
CA ARG A 36 -38.43 -18.13 -5.85
C ARG A 36 -39.90 -17.83 -6.12
N VAL A 37 -40.61 -18.74 -6.78
CA VAL A 37 -42.05 -18.61 -7.09
C VAL A 37 -42.89 -19.35 -6.06
N GLY A 38 -42.34 -20.40 -5.46
CA GLY A 38 -42.98 -21.18 -4.40
C GLY A 38 -43.48 -22.55 -4.85
N ALA A 39 -43.83 -23.39 -3.88
CA ALA A 39 -44.16 -24.80 -4.10
C ALA A 39 -45.42 -25.03 -4.97
N GLY A 40 -46.29 -24.03 -5.13
CA GLY A 40 -47.47 -24.12 -5.98
C GLY A 40 -47.17 -23.98 -7.48
N ALA A 41 -45.98 -23.52 -7.87
CA ALA A 41 -45.55 -23.43 -9.26
C ALA A 41 -45.04 -24.80 -9.75
N ILE A 42 -45.99 -25.68 -10.11
CA ILE A 42 -45.70 -27.07 -10.47
C ILE A 42 -45.35 -27.16 -11.97
N ILE A 43 -44.14 -27.63 -12.26
CA ILE A 43 -43.77 -28.09 -13.60
C ILE A 43 -44.15 -29.57 -13.69
N ALA A 44 -45.14 -29.90 -14.53
CA ALA A 44 -45.63 -31.26 -14.66
C ALA A 44 -44.51 -32.24 -15.07
N PRO A 45 -44.48 -33.47 -14.51
CA PRO A 45 -43.54 -34.49 -14.93
C PRO A 45 -43.91 -35.00 -16.33
N GLY A 46 -42.93 -35.14 -17.20
CA GLY A 46 -43.15 -35.67 -18.56
C GLY A 46 -41.98 -35.42 -19.49
N TYR A 47 -42.01 -36.08 -20.65
CA TYR A 47 -41.00 -35.89 -21.67
C TYR A 47 -41.03 -34.44 -22.16
N GLN A 48 -39.88 -33.75 -22.06
CA GLN A 48 -39.68 -32.36 -22.49
C GLN A 48 -40.54 -31.29 -21.79
N CYS A 49 -41.28 -31.61 -20.72
CA CYS A 49 -42.14 -30.63 -20.03
C CYS A 49 -41.34 -29.44 -19.45
N ARG A 50 -40.10 -29.68 -18.99
CA ARG A 50 -39.21 -28.63 -18.48
C ARG A 50 -38.77 -27.68 -19.60
N GLU A 51 -38.39 -28.24 -20.75
CA GLU A 51 -38.00 -27.50 -21.94
C GLU A 51 -39.16 -26.68 -22.49
N HIS A 52 -40.37 -27.26 -22.54
CA HIS A 52 -41.59 -26.54 -22.92
C HIS A 52 -41.91 -25.39 -21.98
N ALA A 53 -41.83 -25.60 -20.65
CA ALA A 53 -42.04 -24.54 -19.67
C ALA A 53 -41.04 -23.39 -19.87
N ARG A 54 -39.75 -23.71 -20.06
CA ARG A 54 -38.71 -22.70 -20.33
C ARG A 54 -39.02 -21.88 -21.58
N VAL A 55 -39.39 -22.53 -22.68
CA VAL A 55 -39.72 -21.85 -23.94
C VAL A 55 -40.98 -20.99 -23.78
N ALA A 56 -42.00 -21.51 -23.09
CA ALA A 56 -43.23 -20.76 -22.82
C ALA A 56 -42.93 -19.49 -22.01
N ILE A 57 -42.13 -19.57 -20.94
CA ILE A 57 -41.71 -18.40 -20.17
C ILE A 57 -41.03 -17.36 -21.07
N GLN A 58 -40.09 -17.78 -21.93
CA GLN A 58 -39.39 -16.86 -22.82
C GLN A 58 -40.30 -16.21 -23.86
N GLN A 59 -41.19 -17.00 -24.49
CA GLN A 59 -42.12 -16.49 -25.50
C GLN A 59 -43.13 -15.52 -24.90
N LEU A 60 -43.68 -15.84 -23.72
CA LEU A 60 -44.66 -15.00 -23.03
C LEU A 60 -44.03 -13.72 -22.46
N SER A 61 -42.73 -13.74 -22.16
CA SER A 61 -41.99 -12.56 -21.67
C SER A 61 -41.68 -11.54 -22.78
N GLY A 62 -41.93 -11.85 -24.06
CA GLY A 62 -41.68 -10.94 -25.18
C GLY A 62 -40.19 -10.59 -25.36
N ILE A 63 -39.90 -9.32 -25.71
CA ILE A 63 -38.53 -8.81 -25.84
C ILE A 63 -38.21 -7.99 -24.59
N PRO A 64 -37.55 -8.57 -23.57
CA PRO A 64 -37.25 -7.86 -22.35
C PRO A 64 -36.22 -6.74 -22.60
N PRO A 65 -36.37 -5.56 -21.96
CA PRO A 65 -35.38 -4.50 -22.05
C PRO A 65 -34.06 -4.99 -21.45
N ARG A 66 -32.94 -4.59 -22.08
CA ARG A 66 -31.60 -4.92 -21.57
C ARG A 66 -31.03 -3.72 -20.82
N ARG A 67 -30.68 -3.93 -19.54
CA ARG A 67 -30.01 -2.93 -18.70
C ARG A 67 -28.61 -3.39 -18.34
N THR A 68 -27.68 -2.45 -18.21
CA THR A 68 -26.33 -2.72 -17.71
C THR A 68 -26.20 -2.07 -16.34
N SER A 69 -25.93 -2.87 -15.30
CA SER A 69 -25.61 -2.36 -13.97
C SER A 69 -24.14 -2.56 -13.65
N TYR A 70 -23.53 -1.56 -13.03
CA TYR A 70 -22.13 -1.55 -12.62
C TYR A 70 -22.02 -1.91 -11.14
N ALA A 71 -21.11 -2.85 -10.82
CA ALA A 71 -20.88 -3.31 -9.45
C ALA A 71 -19.69 -2.60 -8.77
N HIS A 72 -19.35 -1.38 -9.21
CA HIS A 72 -18.27 -0.58 -8.66
C HIS A 72 -18.54 0.92 -8.86
N LEU A 73 -17.83 1.75 -8.11
CA LEU A 73 -17.87 3.21 -8.19
C LEU A 73 -16.81 3.76 -9.17
N GLY A 74 -16.78 5.07 -9.37
CA GLY A 74 -15.73 5.78 -10.11
C GLY A 74 -15.94 5.85 -11.62
N TRP A 75 -14.90 6.27 -12.34
CA TRP A 75 -14.99 6.61 -13.76
C TRP A 75 -15.25 5.41 -14.67
N ARG A 76 -16.13 5.60 -15.64
CA ARG A 76 -16.37 4.67 -16.74
C ARG A 76 -16.60 5.45 -18.02
N GLU A 77 -15.99 4.98 -19.10
CA GLU A 77 -16.34 5.44 -20.44
C GLU A 77 -17.52 4.61 -20.96
N VAL A 78 -18.59 5.30 -21.34
CA VAL A 78 -19.83 4.74 -21.89
C VAL A 78 -20.20 5.57 -23.11
N ASP A 79 -20.34 4.91 -24.27
CA ASP A 79 -20.70 5.55 -25.55
C ASP A 79 -19.82 6.76 -25.92
N GLY A 80 -18.53 6.71 -25.57
CA GLY A 80 -17.55 7.77 -25.84
C GLY A 80 -17.57 8.94 -24.86
N ALA A 81 -18.44 8.91 -23.84
CA ALA A 81 -18.51 9.89 -22.77
C ALA A 81 -18.00 9.31 -21.44
N TRP A 82 -17.31 10.13 -20.65
CA TRP A 82 -16.89 9.75 -19.30
C TRP A 82 -17.99 10.07 -18.30
N ILE A 83 -18.43 9.05 -17.57
CA ILE A 83 -19.38 9.15 -16.47
C ILE A 83 -18.72 8.65 -15.18
N TYR A 84 -19.08 9.26 -14.05
CA TYR A 84 -18.67 8.84 -12.72
C TYR A 84 -19.80 8.07 -12.06
N LEU A 85 -19.53 6.82 -11.68
CA LEU A 85 -20.49 5.93 -11.03
C LEU A 85 -20.44 6.16 -9.50
N HIS A 86 -21.58 6.44 -8.90
CA HIS A 86 -21.77 6.54 -7.45
C HIS A 86 -22.98 5.68 -7.02
N ALA A 87 -23.19 5.45 -5.73
CA ALA A 87 -24.24 4.54 -5.26
C ALA A 87 -25.66 4.94 -5.68
N GLY A 88 -25.89 6.23 -5.93
CA GLY A 88 -27.16 6.79 -6.40
C GLY A 88 -27.34 6.83 -7.92
N GLY A 89 -26.35 6.39 -8.71
CA GLY A 89 -26.43 6.41 -10.18
C GLY A 89 -25.12 6.84 -10.85
N ALA A 90 -25.23 7.65 -11.89
CA ALA A 90 -24.09 8.13 -12.66
C ALA A 90 -24.14 9.64 -12.91
N LEU A 91 -22.97 10.27 -12.93
CA LEU A 91 -22.81 11.70 -13.16
C LEU A 91 -21.87 11.95 -14.36
N GLY A 92 -22.33 12.71 -15.34
CA GLY A 92 -21.57 13.16 -16.50
C GLY A 92 -21.36 14.69 -16.50
N ALA A 93 -20.85 15.22 -17.61
CA ALA A 93 -20.58 16.65 -17.79
C ALA A 93 -21.85 17.52 -17.67
N ASP A 94 -22.96 17.00 -18.21
CA ASP A 94 -24.27 17.65 -18.23
C ASP A 94 -25.13 17.36 -16.99
N GLY A 95 -24.58 16.61 -16.02
CA GLY A 95 -25.29 16.23 -14.79
C GLY A 95 -25.64 14.73 -14.73
N PRO A 96 -26.71 14.34 -14.03
CA PRO A 96 -27.11 12.94 -13.88
C PRO A 96 -27.32 12.25 -15.24
N VAL A 97 -26.85 11.01 -15.37
CA VAL A 97 -26.94 10.23 -16.61
C VAL A 97 -27.92 9.08 -16.44
N ASP A 98 -28.98 9.08 -17.25
CA ASP A 98 -29.95 7.99 -17.31
C ASP A 98 -29.34 6.73 -17.93
N GLY A 99 -29.84 5.56 -17.54
CA GLY A 99 -29.45 4.27 -18.13
C GLY A 99 -28.13 3.66 -17.63
N ALA A 100 -27.40 4.36 -16.76
CA ALA A 100 -26.19 3.85 -16.10
C ALA A 100 -26.49 3.47 -14.65
N ASP A 101 -26.96 2.24 -14.46
CA ASP A 101 -27.28 1.72 -13.13
C ASP A 101 -26.05 1.35 -12.32
N VAL A 102 -26.09 1.64 -11.03
CA VAL A 102 -25.08 1.18 -10.09
C VAL A 102 -25.73 0.23 -9.10
N GLN A 103 -25.19 -0.98 -9.00
CA GLN A 103 -25.63 -2.02 -8.07
C GLN A 103 -24.43 -2.54 -7.31
N VAL A 104 -24.12 -1.83 -6.23
CA VAL A 104 -23.00 -2.12 -5.35
C VAL A 104 -23.47 -2.92 -4.13
N GLN A 105 -22.52 -3.46 -3.38
CA GLN A 105 -22.81 -4.10 -2.10
C GLN A 105 -23.36 -3.08 -1.11
N ASP A 106 -24.17 -3.51 -0.14
CA ASP A 106 -24.82 -2.63 0.84
C ASP A 106 -23.85 -1.68 1.54
N THR A 107 -22.62 -2.12 1.80
CA THR A 107 -21.60 -1.29 2.46
C THR A 107 -21.07 -0.14 1.60
N LEU A 108 -21.28 -0.17 0.29
CA LEU A 108 -20.97 0.94 -0.63
C LEU A 108 -22.19 1.82 -0.92
N SER A 109 -23.38 1.49 -0.41
CA SER A 109 -24.61 2.25 -0.65
C SER A 109 -24.53 3.69 -0.15
N PHE A 110 -23.68 3.95 0.85
CA PHE A 110 -23.47 5.28 1.42
C PHE A 110 -22.63 6.22 0.53
N PHE A 111 -22.01 5.71 -0.53
CA PHE A 111 -21.24 6.53 -1.50
C PHE A 111 -22.17 7.24 -2.49
N GLU A 112 -23.14 7.98 -1.95
CA GLU A 112 -24.16 8.67 -2.72
C GLU A 112 -23.83 10.16 -2.84
N LEU A 113 -23.65 10.63 -4.07
CA LEU A 113 -23.49 12.04 -4.38
C LEU A 113 -24.86 12.68 -4.59
N PRO A 114 -25.10 13.89 -4.03
CA PRO A 114 -26.35 14.61 -4.23
C PRO A 114 -26.47 15.13 -5.67
N ALA A 115 -27.66 15.62 -6.01
CA ALA A 115 -27.89 16.34 -7.26
C ALA A 115 -26.90 17.50 -7.45
N VAL A 116 -26.60 17.82 -8.70
CA VAL A 116 -25.64 18.87 -9.07
C VAL A 116 -26.04 20.20 -8.43
N PRO A 117 -25.19 20.82 -7.60
CA PRO A 117 -25.48 22.14 -7.04
C PRO A 117 -25.57 23.19 -8.14
N ALA A 118 -26.52 24.11 -8.02
CA ALA A 118 -26.76 25.20 -8.96
C ALA A 118 -26.53 26.56 -8.31
N GLY A 119 -26.03 27.52 -9.09
CA GLY A 119 -25.77 28.90 -8.65
C GLY A 119 -24.86 28.95 -7.42
N ASP A 120 -25.20 29.81 -6.47
CA ASP A 120 -24.43 30.10 -5.26
C ASP A 120 -24.22 28.88 -4.34
N ALA A 121 -24.99 27.80 -4.52
CA ALA A 121 -24.82 26.57 -3.75
C ALA A 121 -23.48 25.87 -4.03
N VAL A 122 -22.90 26.08 -5.23
CA VAL A 122 -21.55 25.56 -5.57
C VAL A 122 -20.49 26.31 -4.76
N ASP A 123 -20.58 27.64 -4.71
CA ASP A 123 -19.65 28.50 -3.97
C ASP A 123 -19.67 28.16 -2.48
N GLN A 124 -20.85 28.07 -1.87
CA GLN A 124 -20.99 27.70 -0.46
C GLN A 124 -20.38 26.32 -0.16
N ALA A 125 -20.60 25.34 -1.03
CA ALA A 125 -20.09 23.98 -0.85
C ALA A 125 -18.55 23.94 -0.93
N VAL A 126 -17.95 24.62 -1.91
CA VAL A 126 -16.49 24.68 -2.08
C VAL A 126 -15.83 25.45 -0.95
N ARG A 127 -16.41 26.58 -0.51
CA ARG A 127 -15.91 27.32 0.66
C ARG A 127 -15.93 26.49 1.92
N ALA A 128 -17.02 25.76 2.17
CA ALA A 128 -17.09 24.83 3.31
C ALA A 128 -15.97 23.77 3.26
N SER A 129 -15.63 23.25 2.07
CA SER A 129 -14.50 22.32 1.92
C SER A 129 -13.15 22.97 2.23
N LEU A 130 -12.95 24.24 1.84
CA LEU A 130 -11.74 25.01 2.17
C LEU A 130 -11.63 25.35 3.66
N GLU A 131 -12.74 25.57 4.36
CA GLU A 131 -12.75 25.84 5.81
C GLU A 131 -12.15 24.68 6.64
N ILE A 132 -12.07 23.46 6.08
CA ILE A 132 -11.33 22.33 6.67
C ILE A 132 -9.86 22.70 6.93
N LEU A 133 -9.26 23.55 6.08
CA LEU A 133 -7.88 24.03 6.24
C LEU A 133 -7.68 24.85 7.51
N GLU A 134 -8.74 25.38 8.09
CA GLU A 134 -8.65 26.19 9.30
C GLU A 134 -8.87 25.41 10.60
N ALA A 135 -9.34 24.17 10.52
CA ALA A 135 -9.68 23.35 11.68
C ALA A 135 -8.50 22.55 12.25
N ALA A 136 -7.34 22.55 11.57
CA ALA A 136 -6.11 21.93 12.01
C ALA A 136 -4.89 22.67 11.42
N PRO A 137 -3.67 22.48 11.97
CA PRO A 137 -2.44 22.98 11.36
C PRO A 137 -2.30 22.59 9.88
N ALA A 138 -1.58 23.42 9.12
CA ALA A 138 -1.48 23.27 7.67
C ALA A 138 -0.95 21.88 7.27
N GLU A 139 0.07 21.39 7.98
CA GLU A 139 0.68 20.07 7.81
C GLU A 139 -0.27 18.89 8.10
N VAL A 140 -1.46 19.14 8.64
CA VAL A 140 -2.51 18.14 8.88
C VAL A 140 -3.66 18.33 7.90
N ALA A 141 -4.17 19.55 7.78
CA ALA A 141 -5.37 19.82 6.99
C ALA A 141 -5.11 19.71 5.48
N PHE A 142 -3.99 20.24 4.97
CA PHE A 142 -3.68 20.18 3.54
C PHE A 142 -3.50 18.76 3.02
N PRO A 143 -2.72 17.86 3.67
CA PRO A 143 -2.64 16.46 3.23
C PRO A 143 -3.99 15.76 3.09
N VAL A 144 -4.89 15.98 4.06
CA VAL A 144 -6.22 15.34 4.07
C VAL A 144 -7.09 15.89 2.94
N LEU A 145 -7.19 17.22 2.80
CA LEU A 145 -7.96 17.84 1.73
C LEU A 145 -7.42 17.47 0.34
N ALA A 146 -6.10 17.51 0.19
CA ALA A 146 -5.42 17.11 -1.05
C ALA A 146 -5.71 15.64 -1.41
N ALA A 147 -5.74 14.74 -0.42
CA ALA A 147 -6.07 13.33 -0.63
C ALA A 147 -7.52 13.15 -1.11
N THR A 148 -8.46 13.89 -0.52
CA THR A 148 -9.89 13.89 -0.89
C THR A 148 -10.08 14.21 -2.37
N TYR A 149 -9.50 15.33 -2.84
CA TYR A 149 -9.62 15.74 -4.23
C TYR A 149 -8.65 15.03 -5.19
N ARG A 150 -7.61 14.37 -4.66
CA ARG A 150 -6.77 13.49 -5.47
C ARG A 150 -7.49 12.20 -5.86
N ALA A 151 -8.37 11.66 -5.02
CA ALA A 151 -8.96 10.34 -5.23
C ALA A 151 -9.75 10.19 -6.56
N PRO A 152 -10.55 11.18 -7.01
CA PRO A 152 -11.26 11.12 -8.29
C PRO A 152 -10.37 11.26 -9.53
N LEU A 153 -9.09 11.64 -9.38
CA LEU A 153 -8.19 11.84 -10.53
C LEU A 153 -7.62 10.54 -11.11
N GLY A 154 -8.11 9.40 -10.64
CA GLY A 154 -7.70 8.07 -11.09
C GLY A 154 -6.72 7.40 -10.13
N PRO A 155 -6.06 6.31 -10.57
CA PRO A 155 -5.32 5.42 -9.68
C PRO A 155 -4.26 6.13 -8.83
N CYS A 156 -4.22 5.76 -7.55
CA CYS A 156 -3.23 6.24 -6.59
C CYS A 156 -2.25 5.12 -6.24
N SER A 157 -0.95 5.38 -6.26
CA SER A 157 0.10 4.41 -5.85
C SER A 157 0.62 4.70 -4.44
N HIS A 158 -0.23 5.25 -3.58
CA HIS A 158 0.10 5.68 -2.22
C HIS A 158 -1.19 5.73 -1.39
N GLY A 159 -1.03 5.75 -0.07
CA GLY A 159 -2.10 6.06 0.87
C GLY A 159 -1.75 7.23 1.77
N VAL A 160 -2.72 7.64 2.57
CA VAL A 160 -2.52 8.55 3.70
C VAL A 160 -2.88 7.80 4.98
N HIS A 161 -2.20 8.11 6.08
CA HIS A 161 -2.48 7.47 7.37
C HIS A 161 -2.41 8.49 8.49
N LEU A 162 -3.49 8.62 9.24
CA LEU A 162 -3.59 9.50 10.40
C LEU A 162 -3.24 8.69 11.66
N THR A 163 -2.32 9.17 12.46
CA THR A 163 -1.89 8.48 13.69
C THR A 163 -1.96 9.42 14.89
N GLY A 164 -2.12 8.88 16.10
CA GLY A 164 -2.15 9.66 17.33
C GLY A 164 -3.05 9.06 18.39
N GLN A 165 -2.91 9.49 19.65
CA GLN A 165 -3.64 8.89 20.78
C GLN A 165 -5.18 9.00 20.66
N THR A 166 -5.91 8.13 21.35
CA THR A 166 -7.38 8.21 21.45
C THR A 166 -7.84 9.62 21.84
N GLY A 167 -8.94 10.10 21.26
CA GLY A 167 -9.50 11.41 21.61
C GLY A 167 -8.85 12.63 20.96
N THR A 168 -7.85 12.47 20.08
CA THR A 168 -7.22 13.60 19.36
C THR A 168 -8.02 14.11 18.13
N GLY A 169 -9.20 13.55 17.85
CA GLY A 169 -10.06 13.98 16.74
C GLY A 169 -9.74 13.40 15.36
N LYS A 170 -8.82 12.42 15.26
CA LYS A 170 -8.41 11.78 13.98
C LYS A 170 -9.57 11.26 13.13
N SER A 171 -10.39 10.37 13.70
CA SER A 171 -11.50 9.74 12.96
C SER A 171 -12.58 10.75 12.58
N ALA A 172 -12.84 11.74 13.45
CA ALA A 172 -13.74 12.85 13.15
C ALA A 172 -13.21 13.71 11.98
N PHE A 173 -11.91 14.00 11.94
CA PHE A 173 -11.29 14.75 10.86
C PHE A 173 -11.25 13.94 9.55
N ALA A 174 -10.97 12.63 9.63
CA ALA A 174 -11.07 11.71 8.50
C ALA A 174 -12.49 11.62 7.93
N ALA A 175 -13.51 11.70 8.78
CA ALA A 175 -14.90 11.69 8.35
C ALA A 175 -15.26 12.93 7.50
N LEU A 176 -14.70 14.12 7.79
CA LEU A 176 -14.90 15.30 6.94
C LEU A 176 -14.45 15.02 5.49
N ALA A 177 -13.30 14.36 5.33
CA ALA A 177 -12.81 13.94 4.03
C ALA A 177 -13.71 12.87 3.38
N GLN A 178 -14.18 11.89 4.16
CA GLN A 178 -15.07 10.83 3.68
C GLN A 178 -16.43 11.35 3.22
N GLN A 179 -17.00 12.35 3.91
CA GLN A 179 -18.31 12.92 3.62
C GLN A 179 -18.38 13.63 2.26
N HIS A 180 -17.23 13.93 1.63
CA HIS A 180 -17.20 14.37 0.24
C HIS A 180 -17.73 13.30 -0.73
N PHE A 181 -17.65 12.02 -0.38
CA PHE A 181 -18.14 10.92 -1.20
C PHE A 181 -19.53 10.43 -0.81
N GLY A 182 -20.11 10.98 0.26
CA GLY A 182 -21.47 10.72 0.70
C GLY A 182 -21.74 11.22 2.11
N ARG A 183 -22.80 12.01 2.28
CA ARG A 183 -23.11 12.74 3.52
C ARG A 183 -23.30 11.84 4.75
N ALA A 184 -23.74 10.60 4.54
CA ALA A 184 -24.08 9.65 5.60
C ALA A 184 -22.85 9.05 6.30
N MET A 185 -21.65 9.22 5.73
CA MET A 185 -20.41 8.63 6.25
C MET A 185 -19.71 9.58 7.23
N ASP A 186 -20.35 9.84 8.36
CA ASP A 186 -19.79 10.65 9.46
C ASP A 186 -18.81 9.86 10.35
N GLY A 187 -18.40 10.44 11.48
CA GLY A 187 -17.43 9.85 12.40
C GLY A 187 -17.86 8.52 13.05
N GLU A 188 -19.17 8.21 13.06
CA GLU A 188 -19.69 6.95 13.59
C GLU A 188 -19.99 5.93 12.48
N HIS A 189 -20.09 6.39 11.22
CA HIS A 189 -20.51 5.60 10.07
C HIS A 189 -19.46 5.54 8.96
N LEU A 190 -18.18 5.43 9.33
CA LEU A 190 -17.08 5.30 8.38
C LEU A 190 -17.21 3.98 7.58
N PRO A 191 -16.81 3.97 6.29
CA PRO A 191 -17.17 2.90 5.35
C PRO A 191 -16.40 1.58 5.55
N ALA A 192 -15.27 1.61 6.24
CA ALA A 192 -14.44 0.43 6.48
C ALA A 192 -13.70 0.54 7.82
N SER A 193 -13.41 -0.61 8.42
CA SER A 193 -12.61 -0.73 9.64
C SER A 193 -11.47 -1.74 9.46
N TRP A 194 -10.33 -1.48 10.10
CA TRP A 194 -9.19 -2.41 10.14
C TRP A 194 -9.48 -3.73 10.85
N THR A 195 -10.56 -3.81 11.62
CA THR A 195 -11.04 -5.08 12.21
C THR A 195 -11.58 -6.06 11.15
N SER A 196 -11.87 -5.57 9.93
CA SER A 196 -12.36 -6.39 8.82
C SER A 196 -11.31 -7.35 8.27
N THR A 197 -11.76 -8.47 7.69
CA THR A 197 -10.83 -9.42 7.07
C THR A 197 -10.12 -8.83 5.85
N ALA A 198 -8.88 -9.26 5.59
CA ALA A 198 -8.11 -8.81 4.43
C ALA A 198 -8.83 -9.03 3.08
N ASN A 199 -9.58 -10.12 2.95
CA ASN A 199 -10.33 -10.41 1.71
C ASN A 199 -11.52 -9.46 1.53
N TYR A 200 -12.16 -9.05 2.62
CA TYR A 200 -13.23 -8.06 2.60
C TYR A 200 -12.65 -6.70 2.16
N LEU A 201 -11.60 -6.21 2.81
CA LEU A 201 -10.96 -4.94 2.44
C LEU A 201 -10.44 -4.93 1.00
N GLU A 202 -9.83 -6.02 0.52
CA GLU A 202 -9.42 -6.16 -0.89
C GLU A 202 -10.61 -6.03 -1.86
N GLY A 203 -11.75 -6.64 -1.53
CA GLY A 203 -12.97 -6.56 -2.34
C GLY A 203 -13.59 -5.17 -2.33
N PHE A 204 -13.72 -4.60 -1.14
CA PHE A 204 -14.31 -3.29 -0.89
C PHE A 204 -13.51 -2.17 -1.55
N LEU A 205 -12.20 -2.08 -1.28
CA LEU A 205 -11.31 -1.06 -1.84
C LEU A 205 -11.13 -1.20 -3.36
N PHE A 206 -11.32 -2.41 -3.91
CA PHE A 206 -11.38 -2.60 -5.34
C PHE A 206 -12.69 -2.03 -5.92
N ALA A 207 -13.83 -2.25 -5.28
CA ALA A 207 -15.12 -1.77 -5.74
C ALA A 207 -15.31 -0.24 -5.56
N ALA A 208 -14.72 0.35 -4.52
CA ALA A 208 -14.64 1.79 -4.30
C ALA A 208 -13.58 2.48 -5.19
N LYS A 209 -13.70 2.31 -6.51
CA LYS A 209 -12.78 2.89 -7.49
C LYS A 209 -12.93 4.41 -7.58
N ASP A 210 -11.81 5.12 -7.73
CA ASP A 210 -11.72 6.59 -7.85
C ASP A 210 -12.45 7.36 -6.72
N ALA A 211 -12.47 6.80 -5.51
CA ALA A 211 -13.02 7.43 -4.31
C ALA A 211 -12.01 7.38 -3.15
N LEU A 212 -12.14 8.30 -2.21
CA LEU A 212 -11.44 8.20 -0.93
C LEU A 212 -12.17 7.16 -0.06
N VAL A 213 -11.43 6.26 0.55
CA VAL A 213 -11.95 5.31 1.53
C VAL A 213 -11.18 5.44 2.82
N VAL A 214 -11.88 5.85 3.87
CA VAL A 214 -11.40 5.78 5.25
C VAL A 214 -11.51 4.35 5.74
N VAL A 215 -10.38 3.79 6.17
CA VAL A 215 -10.31 2.53 6.91
C VAL A 215 -9.95 2.89 8.34
N ASP A 216 -10.95 2.82 9.22
CA ASP A 216 -10.85 3.35 10.56
C ASP A 216 -10.35 2.32 11.58
N ASP A 217 -9.69 2.86 12.60
CA ASP A 217 -9.36 2.21 13.87
C ASP A 217 -8.45 0.98 13.74
N LEU A 218 -7.19 1.21 13.32
CA LEU A 218 -6.15 0.19 13.42
C LEU A 218 -5.70 0.07 14.87
N THR A 219 -6.43 -0.72 15.65
CA THR A 219 -6.06 -1.06 17.01
C THR A 219 -4.93 -2.07 17.03
N LEU A 220 -3.83 -1.76 17.73
CA LEU A 220 -2.84 -2.75 18.10
C LEU A 220 -3.36 -3.50 19.32
N GLY A 221 -3.78 -4.76 19.15
CA GLY A 221 -4.36 -5.55 20.25
C GLY A 221 -3.39 -5.76 21.42
N THR A 222 -3.90 -6.25 22.55
CA THR A 222 -3.08 -6.42 23.77
C THR A 222 -2.09 -7.58 23.68
N SER A 223 -2.31 -8.52 22.76
CA SER A 223 -1.41 -9.65 22.54
C SER A 223 -0.48 -9.40 21.35
N ARG A 224 0.73 -9.93 21.46
CA ARG A 224 1.72 -9.89 20.36
C ARG A 224 1.17 -10.42 19.03
N ARG A 225 0.33 -11.46 19.07
CA ARG A 225 -0.27 -12.05 17.86
C ARG A 225 -1.22 -11.07 17.17
N ASP A 226 -1.98 -10.31 17.95
CA ASP A 226 -2.94 -9.33 17.44
C ASP A 226 -2.22 -8.13 16.83
N VAL A 227 -1.17 -7.63 17.51
CA VAL A 227 -0.29 -6.59 16.97
C VAL A 227 0.31 -7.00 15.63
N GLU A 228 0.89 -8.20 15.55
CA GLU A 228 1.47 -8.71 14.31
C GLU A 228 0.40 -8.93 13.22
N ALA A 229 -0.83 -9.33 13.57
CA ALA A 229 -1.92 -9.52 12.62
C ALA A 229 -2.39 -8.18 12.03
N ALA A 230 -2.59 -7.16 12.88
CA ALA A 230 -2.94 -5.80 12.47
C ALA A 230 -1.87 -5.20 11.55
N GLN A 231 -0.59 -5.33 11.92
CA GLN A 231 0.53 -4.86 11.10
C GLN A 231 0.58 -5.56 9.73
N ARG A 232 0.42 -6.89 9.69
CA ARG A 232 0.38 -7.64 8.42
C ARG A 232 -0.79 -7.22 7.53
N LEU A 233 -1.94 -6.89 8.13
CA LEU A 233 -3.10 -6.41 7.39
C LEU A 233 -2.84 -5.03 6.77
N ALA A 234 -2.34 -4.08 7.57
CA ALA A 234 -1.98 -2.75 7.10
C ALA A 234 -0.91 -2.81 5.99
N GLU A 235 0.15 -3.60 6.17
CA GLU A 235 1.17 -3.82 5.15
C GLU A 235 0.56 -4.37 3.86
N ARG A 236 -0.33 -5.35 3.95
CA ARG A 236 -0.99 -5.93 2.77
C ARG A 236 -1.81 -4.90 2.01
N VAL A 237 -2.62 -4.09 2.70
CA VAL A 237 -3.47 -3.07 2.06
C VAL A 237 -2.63 -1.98 1.41
N TYR A 238 -1.68 -1.38 2.14
CA TYR A 238 -0.86 -0.29 1.60
C TYR A 238 0.12 -0.75 0.53
N ARG A 239 0.64 -1.98 0.61
CA ARG A 239 1.47 -2.55 -0.46
C ARG A 239 0.65 -2.83 -1.72
N ALA A 240 -0.58 -3.32 -1.58
CA ALA A 240 -1.48 -3.53 -2.72
C ALA A 240 -1.86 -2.20 -3.40
N GLN A 241 -2.15 -1.16 -2.61
CA GLN A 241 -2.35 0.21 -3.09
C GLN A 241 -1.12 0.73 -3.85
N GLY A 242 0.07 0.62 -3.23
CA GLY A 242 1.29 1.21 -3.78
C GLY A 242 1.81 0.52 -5.04
N ASN A 243 1.66 -0.81 -5.13
CA ASN A 243 2.05 -1.57 -6.31
C ASN A 243 0.94 -1.65 -7.37
N GLN A 244 -0.29 -1.23 -7.03
CA GLN A 244 -1.50 -1.43 -7.84
C GLN A 244 -1.66 -2.89 -8.28
N GLN A 245 -1.39 -3.81 -7.35
CA GLN A 245 -1.35 -5.25 -7.61
C GLN A 245 -2.01 -6.00 -6.45
N GLY A 246 -2.91 -6.92 -6.81
CA GLY A 246 -3.57 -7.83 -5.89
C GLY A 246 -2.92 -9.22 -5.87
N ARG A 247 -3.28 -10.06 -4.90
CA ARG A 247 -2.84 -11.47 -4.90
C ARG A 247 -3.56 -12.24 -6.00
N GLY A 248 -2.80 -12.84 -6.90
CA GLY A 248 -3.31 -13.81 -7.89
C GLY A 248 -3.88 -15.04 -7.20
N ARG A 249 -5.02 -15.52 -7.70
CA ARG A 249 -5.65 -16.78 -7.26
C ARG A 249 -6.15 -17.52 -8.48
N MET A 250 -6.13 -18.84 -8.47
CA MET A 250 -6.81 -19.65 -9.48
C MET A 250 -8.23 -20.01 -9.00
N ARG A 251 -9.12 -20.25 -9.94
CA ARG A 251 -10.41 -20.92 -9.74
C ARG A 251 -10.17 -22.44 -9.69
N ALA A 252 -11.18 -23.19 -9.25
CA ALA A 252 -11.11 -24.65 -9.21
C ALA A 252 -10.97 -25.29 -10.61
N ASP A 253 -11.43 -24.57 -11.65
CA ASP A 253 -11.28 -24.93 -13.06
C ASP A 253 -9.91 -24.55 -13.66
N SER A 254 -8.91 -24.23 -12.81
CA SER A 254 -7.55 -23.78 -13.18
C SER A 254 -7.48 -22.44 -13.93
N THR A 255 -8.58 -21.72 -14.12
CA THR A 255 -8.55 -20.36 -14.70
C THR A 255 -8.14 -19.31 -13.66
N LEU A 256 -7.53 -18.20 -14.10
CA LEU A 256 -7.11 -17.13 -13.19
C LEU A 256 -8.32 -16.32 -12.70
N ARG A 257 -8.38 -16.08 -11.39
CA ARG A 257 -9.28 -15.07 -10.81
C ARG A 257 -8.70 -13.67 -11.06
N PRO A 258 -9.55 -12.68 -11.38
CA PRO A 258 -9.12 -11.29 -11.41
C PRO A 258 -8.47 -10.89 -10.09
N THR A 259 -7.30 -10.26 -10.17
CA THR A 259 -6.63 -9.70 -9.00
C THR A 259 -7.37 -8.46 -8.53
N LYS A 260 -7.63 -8.38 -7.22
CA LYS A 260 -8.26 -7.22 -6.59
C LYS A 260 -7.21 -6.43 -5.82
N TYR A 261 -7.13 -5.14 -6.10
CA TYR A 261 -6.30 -4.16 -5.42
C TYR A 261 -7.09 -2.85 -5.25
N PRO A 262 -6.73 -1.99 -4.27
CA PRO A 262 -7.37 -0.69 -4.11
C PRO A 262 -7.32 0.16 -5.38
N ARG A 263 -8.48 0.63 -5.87
CA ARG A 263 -8.59 1.46 -7.09
C ARG A 263 -8.92 2.93 -6.79
N GLY A 264 -9.16 3.27 -5.53
CA GLY A 264 -9.28 4.63 -5.01
C GLY A 264 -8.04 5.07 -4.24
N LEU A 265 -8.21 5.97 -3.28
CA LEU A 265 -7.17 6.36 -2.30
C LEU A 265 -7.58 5.85 -0.92
N THR A 266 -6.69 5.10 -0.26
CA THR A 266 -6.92 4.62 1.12
C THR A 266 -6.41 5.64 2.14
N LEU A 267 -7.29 6.10 3.03
CA LEU A 267 -6.94 6.88 4.22
C LEU A 267 -7.12 5.99 5.45
N GLY A 268 -6.04 5.64 6.14
CA GLY A 268 -6.13 4.84 7.36
C GLY A 268 -6.08 5.69 8.61
N THR A 269 -6.64 5.20 9.71
CA THR A 269 -6.41 5.78 11.05
C THR A 269 -5.85 4.72 11.99
N SER A 270 -5.04 5.15 12.96
CA SER A 270 -4.50 4.31 14.03
C SER A 270 -4.22 5.13 15.28
N GLU A 271 -4.10 4.43 16.41
CA GLU A 271 -3.47 5.01 17.61
C GLU A 271 -1.94 5.00 17.46
N ASP A 272 -1.41 3.86 17.04
CA ASP A 272 0.01 3.61 16.86
C ASP A 272 0.37 3.37 15.39
N LEU A 273 1.55 3.83 15.01
CA LEU A 273 2.03 3.74 13.64
C LEU A 273 2.18 2.29 13.14
N PRO A 274 1.64 1.96 11.95
CA PRO A 274 1.95 0.69 11.32
C PRO A 274 3.45 0.58 11.02
N ALA A 275 4.05 -0.52 11.48
CA ALA A 275 5.47 -0.79 11.33
C ALA A 275 5.82 -1.22 9.89
N GLY A 276 7.04 -0.88 9.44
CA GLY A 276 7.61 -1.36 8.18
C GLY A 276 8.15 -0.27 7.26
N GLN A 277 9.43 -0.37 6.92
CA GLN A 277 10.15 0.56 6.04
C GLN A 277 9.49 0.69 4.65
N SER A 278 9.02 -0.43 4.10
CA SER A 278 8.38 -0.50 2.76
C SER A 278 6.99 0.15 2.70
N LEU A 279 6.29 0.21 3.84
CA LEU A 279 4.99 0.89 3.97
C LEU A 279 5.19 2.40 4.05
N ARG A 280 6.15 2.87 4.86
CA ARG A 280 6.43 4.29 5.11
C ARG A 280 6.90 5.05 3.86
N ALA A 281 7.48 4.36 2.88
CA ALA A 281 7.83 4.97 1.59
C ALA A 281 6.62 5.22 0.67
N ARG A 282 5.46 4.60 0.97
CA ARG A 282 4.24 4.61 0.13
C ARG A 282 3.03 5.22 0.82
N VAL A 283 3.21 5.71 2.05
CA VAL A 283 2.14 6.26 2.88
C VAL A 283 2.64 7.55 3.48
N LEU A 284 1.91 8.65 3.26
CA LEU A 284 2.13 9.87 4.02
C LEU A 284 1.52 9.68 5.41
N ILE A 285 2.35 9.81 6.44
CA ILE A 285 1.91 9.77 7.83
C ILE A 285 1.57 11.20 8.26
N VAL A 286 0.41 11.38 8.87
CA VAL A 286 -0.05 12.64 9.45
C VAL A 286 -0.33 12.41 10.93
N GLU A 287 0.40 13.11 11.79
CA GLU A 287 0.34 12.94 13.23
C GLU A 287 -0.67 13.90 13.87
N PHE A 288 -1.47 13.37 14.78
CA PHE A 288 -2.44 14.11 15.59
C PHE A 288 -2.04 14.00 17.07
N GLY A 289 -1.64 15.12 17.64
CA GLY A 289 -1.41 15.29 19.07
C GLY A 289 -2.63 15.89 19.78
N PRO A 290 -2.51 16.09 21.10
CA PRO A 290 -3.44 16.93 21.85
C PRO A 290 -3.51 18.33 21.24
N ASN A 291 -4.72 18.85 21.03
CA ASN A 291 -4.99 20.17 20.43
C ASN A 291 -4.58 20.33 18.95
N THR A 292 -4.33 19.24 18.21
CA THR A 292 -4.14 19.33 16.75
C THR A 292 -5.40 19.84 16.05
N VAL A 293 -6.58 19.55 16.59
CA VAL A 293 -7.85 19.98 16.01
C VAL A 293 -8.48 21.09 16.85
N ASP A 294 -8.94 22.14 16.17
CA ASP A 294 -9.85 23.12 16.75
C ASP A 294 -11.26 22.52 16.83
N TRP A 295 -11.67 22.11 18.03
CA TRP A 295 -12.96 21.47 18.27
C TRP A 295 -14.15 22.33 17.87
N SER A 296 -14.06 23.64 17.99
CA SER A 296 -15.16 24.54 17.65
C SER A 296 -15.40 24.58 16.13
N LYS A 297 -14.31 24.68 15.36
CA LYS A 297 -14.35 24.63 13.90
C LYS A 297 -14.72 23.23 13.40
N LEU A 298 -14.19 22.18 14.04
CA LEU A 298 -14.54 20.80 13.71
C LEU A 298 -16.05 20.56 13.84
N SER A 299 -16.69 21.00 14.93
CA SER A 299 -18.13 20.85 15.10
C SER A 299 -18.93 21.59 14.02
N ALA A 300 -18.54 22.81 13.67
CA ALA A 300 -19.19 23.55 12.58
C ALA A 300 -19.05 22.84 11.21
N LEU A 301 -17.88 22.22 10.96
CA LEU A 301 -17.62 21.43 9.77
C LEU A 301 -18.38 20.10 9.76
N GLN A 302 -18.56 19.45 10.91
CA GLN A 302 -19.42 18.27 11.04
C GLN A 302 -20.86 18.59 10.67
N ASP A 303 -21.38 19.73 11.13
CA ASP A 303 -22.71 20.22 10.75
C ASP A 303 -22.80 20.52 9.24
N ALA A 304 -21.75 21.13 8.66
CA ALA A 304 -21.67 21.37 7.22
C ALA A 304 -21.67 20.07 6.40
N GLY A 305 -20.94 19.05 6.86
CA GLY A 305 -20.90 17.71 6.29
C GLY A 305 -22.25 17.00 6.38
N ALA A 306 -22.92 17.08 7.53
CA ALA A 306 -24.27 16.51 7.74
C ALA A 306 -25.33 17.16 6.82
N ARG A 307 -25.21 18.47 6.55
CA ARG A 307 -26.04 19.17 5.55
C ARG A 307 -25.72 18.77 4.11
N GLY A 308 -24.63 18.03 3.87
CA GLY A 308 -24.22 17.55 2.56
C GLY A 308 -23.36 18.53 1.76
N LEU A 309 -22.84 19.61 2.36
CA LEU A 309 -22.06 20.62 1.64
C LEU A 309 -20.78 20.03 1.01
N PHE A 310 -20.09 19.14 1.72
CA PHE A 310 -18.90 18.45 1.18
C PHE A 310 -19.23 17.54 -0.01
N ALA A 311 -20.32 16.77 0.09
CA ALA A 311 -20.77 15.91 -0.99
C ALA A 311 -21.19 16.74 -2.22
N SER A 312 -21.85 17.88 -2.03
CA SER A 312 -22.17 18.82 -3.09
C SER A 312 -20.91 19.42 -3.76
N ALA A 313 -19.88 19.77 -2.99
CA ALA A 313 -18.61 20.26 -3.53
C ALA A 313 -17.95 19.21 -4.43
N MET A 314 -17.97 17.94 -4.00
CA MET A 314 -17.46 16.83 -4.79
C MET A 314 -18.31 16.53 -6.03
N THR A 315 -19.64 16.63 -5.95
CA THR A 315 -20.52 16.55 -7.13
C THR A 315 -20.16 17.59 -8.18
N GLY A 316 -19.97 18.86 -7.76
CA GLY A 316 -19.54 19.94 -8.65
C GLY A 316 -18.17 19.66 -9.29
N TYR A 317 -17.22 19.22 -8.48
CA TYR A 317 -15.88 18.86 -8.94
C TYR A 317 -15.90 17.70 -9.94
N ILE A 318 -16.61 16.61 -9.66
CA ILE A 318 -16.72 15.45 -10.55
C ILE A 318 -17.42 15.83 -11.85
N ARG A 319 -18.50 16.62 -11.81
CA ARG A 319 -19.14 17.12 -13.03
C ARG A 319 -18.16 17.93 -13.89
N TRP A 320 -17.40 18.84 -13.28
CA TRP A 320 -16.37 19.61 -13.97
C TRP A 320 -15.26 18.73 -14.53
N LEU A 321 -14.86 17.67 -13.82
CA LEU A 321 -13.90 16.70 -14.33
C LEU A 321 -14.45 15.92 -15.53
N ALA A 322 -15.73 15.54 -15.51
CA ALA A 322 -16.37 14.72 -16.55
C ALA A 322 -16.33 15.39 -17.93
N GLY A 323 -16.50 16.72 -17.97
CA GLY A 323 -16.51 17.51 -19.21
C GLY A 323 -15.24 17.41 -20.07
N ALA A 324 -14.10 17.06 -19.47
CA ALA A 324 -12.83 16.89 -20.19
C ALA A 324 -11.98 15.77 -19.59
N TYR A 325 -12.59 14.74 -18.99
CA TYR A 325 -11.84 13.75 -18.21
C TYR A 325 -10.78 13.05 -19.05
N GLY A 326 -11.17 12.53 -20.21
CA GLY A 326 -10.26 11.86 -21.16
C GLY A 326 -9.12 12.75 -21.63
N ASP A 327 -9.41 13.98 -22.04
CA ASP A 327 -8.42 14.95 -22.54
C ASP A 327 -7.46 15.44 -21.45
N ARG A 328 -7.93 15.50 -20.20
CA ARG A 328 -7.13 15.91 -19.05
C ARG A 328 -6.19 14.80 -18.56
N LEU A 329 -6.42 13.52 -18.87
CA LEU A 329 -5.57 12.41 -18.40
C LEU A 329 -4.08 12.58 -18.80
N PRO A 330 -3.71 12.76 -20.08
CA PRO A 330 -2.30 12.92 -20.45
C PRO A 330 -1.66 14.17 -19.84
N ARG A 331 -2.42 15.27 -19.70
CA ARG A 331 -1.96 16.51 -19.08
C ARG A 331 -1.64 16.29 -17.60
N ARG A 332 -2.49 15.54 -16.88
CA ARG A 332 -2.27 15.17 -15.46
C ARG A 332 -1.04 14.28 -15.29
N GLU A 333 -0.83 13.30 -16.17
CA GLU A 333 0.37 12.44 -16.10
C GLU A 333 1.66 13.24 -16.27
N ARG A 334 1.67 14.16 -17.25
CA ARG A 334 2.78 15.10 -17.43
C ARG A 334 2.96 16.00 -16.21
N ARG A 335 1.88 16.59 -15.69
CA ARG A 335 1.93 17.48 -14.54
C ARG A 335 2.42 16.76 -13.28
N LEU A 336 2.00 15.51 -13.07
CA LEU A 336 2.49 14.66 -11.99
C LEU A 336 4.01 14.44 -12.09
N ALA A 337 4.55 14.20 -13.29
CA ALA A 337 5.98 14.06 -13.49
C ALA A 337 6.74 15.36 -13.17
N GLU A 338 6.19 16.52 -13.56
CA GLU A 338 6.76 17.85 -13.24
C GLU A 338 6.78 18.10 -11.72
N LEU A 339 5.67 17.84 -11.03
CA LEU A 339 5.58 17.99 -9.58
C LEU A 339 6.53 17.02 -8.85
N ARG A 340 6.68 15.78 -9.34
CA ARG A 340 7.67 14.82 -8.79
C ARG A 340 9.09 15.35 -8.92
N HIS A 341 9.42 15.92 -10.06
CA HIS A 341 10.72 16.50 -10.34
C HIS A 341 11.00 17.77 -9.51
N ARG A 342 9.97 18.58 -9.24
CA ARG A 342 10.01 19.70 -8.28
C ARG A 342 10.28 19.18 -6.86
N ALA A 343 9.55 18.16 -6.42
CA ALA A 343 9.71 17.54 -5.10
C ALA A 343 11.12 16.96 -4.90
N GLN A 344 11.68 16.27 -5.90
CA GLN A 344 13.03 15.70 -5.84
C GLN A 344 14.14 16.72 -5.62
N ARG A 345 13.96 17.97 -6.07
CA ARG A 345 14.92 19.07 -5.89
C ARG A 345 14.75 19.85 -4.60
N SER A 346 13.62 19.68 -3.91
CA SER A 346 13.38 20.36 -2.65
C SER A 346 14.10 19.63 -1.52
N ASN A 347 14.61 20.38 -0.55
CA ASN A 347 15.11 19.81 0.70
C ASN A 347 13.96 19.14 1.49
N TYR A 348 12.74 19.68 1.40
CA TYR A 348 11.56 19.24 2.14
C TYR A 348 10.87 17.98 1.58
N HIS A 349 11.08 17.62 0.31
CA HIS A 349 10.28 16.58 -0.37
C HIS A 349 11.10 15.44 -1.00
N ARG A 350 12.39 15.32 -0.67
CA ARG A 350 13.33 14.43 -1.38
C ARG A 350 13.09 12.93 -1.16
N ARG A 351 12.49 12.54 -0.02
CA ARG A 351 12.34 11.12 0.37
C ARG A 351 11.04 10.46 -0.12
N THR A 352 9.94 11.19 -0.27
CA THR A 352 8.64 10.68 -0.77
C THR A 352 8.08 11.52 -1.94
N PRO A 353 8.89 11.86 -2.97
CA PRO A 353 8.50 12.81 -4.00
C PRO A 353 7.27 12.38 -4.81
N GLY A 354 7.06 11.07 -4.96
CA GLY A 354 5.89 10.51 -5.65
C GLY A 354 4.57 10.76 -4.93
N VAL A 355 4.59 10.66 -3.59
CA VAL A 355 3.41 10.85 -2.71
C VAL A 355 3.04 12.33 -2.68
N ILE A 356 4.03 13.19 -2.41
CA ILE A 356 3.84 14.65 -2.35
C ILE A 356 3.32 15.20 -3.67
N ALA A 357 3.94 14.82 -4.79
CA ALA A 357 3.50 15.26 -6.10
C ALA A 357 2.07 14.79 -6.43
N SER A 358 1.69 13.59 -5.97
CA SER A 358 0.34 13.08 -6.18
C SER A 358 -0.70 13.86 -5.37
N LEU A 359 -0.43 14.19 -4.11
CA LEU A 359 -1.32 15.01 -3.30
C LEU A 359 -1.38 16.45 -3.82
N ALA A 360 -0.23 17.04 -4.17
CA ALA A 360 -0.15 18.37 -4.76
C ALA A 360 -0.95 18.46 -6.07
N LEU A 361 -0.95 17.41 -6.91
CA LEU A 361 -1.79 17.36 -8.11
C LEU A 361 -3.29 17.41 -7.76
N GLY A 362 -3.70 16.71 -6.70
CA GLY A 362 -5.09 16.75 -6.21
C GLY A 362 -5.49 18.16 -5.78
N LEU A 363 -4.65 18.80 -4.97
CA LEU A 363 -4.85 20.18 -4.53
C LEU A 363 -4.87 21.16 -5.71
N GLU A 364 -3.89 21.10 -6.62
CA GLU A 364 -3.81 21.97 -7.80
C GLU A 364 -5.06 21.87 -8.67
N THR A 365 -5.53 20.65 -8.92
CA THR A 365 -6.70 20.41 -9.77
C THR A 365 -8.00 20.86 -9.10
N PHE A 366 -8.11 20.70 -7.78
CA PHE A 366 -9.23 21.26 -7.01
C PHE A 366 -9.22 22.79 -7.06
N LEU A 367 -8.04 23.40 -6.91
CA LEU A 367 -7.95 24.85 -6.94
C LEU A 367 -8.20 25.42 -8.35
N GLU A 368 -7.82 24.69 -9.40
CA GLU A 368 -8.19 25.00 -10.79
C GLU A 368 -9.71 24.98 -11.01
N PHE A 369 -10.40 23.96 -10.47
CA PHE A 369 -11.86 23.88 -10.54
C PHE A 369 -12.54 25.09 -9.89
N ALA A 370 -12.07 25.50 -8.71
CA ALA A 370 -12.68 26.60 -7.98
C ALA A 370 -12.36 27.98 -8.60
N ASP A 371 -11.18 28.17 -9.20
CA ASP A 371 -10.81 29.34 -10.02
C ASP A 371 -11.68 29.43 -11.29
N GLU A 372 -11.85 28.33 -12.04
CA GLU A 372 -12.73 28.28 -13.22
C GLU A 372 -14.22 28.47 -12.86
N SER A 373 -14.59 28.16 -11.62
CA SER A 373 -15.94 28.42 -11.08
C SER A 373 -16.11 29.83 -10.52
N ALA A 374 -15.10 30.71 -10.65
CA ALA A 374 -15.06 32.09 -10.17
C ALA A 374 -15.26 32.23 -8.64
N ILE A 375 -14.87 31.22 -7.86
CA ILE A 375 -15.01 31.18 -6.39
C ILE A 375 -13.89 31.97 -5.70
N PHE A 376 -12.68 31.96 -6.28
CA PHE A 376 -11.56 32.78 -5.85
C PHE A 376 -10.72 33.24 -7.04
N SER A 377 -9.93 34.28 -6.83
CA SER A 377 -9.02 34.85 -7.83
C SER A 377 -7.82 33.94 -8.12
N SER A 378 -7.22 34.11 -9.29
CA SER A 378 -6.02 33.36 -9.66
C SER A 378 -4.81 33.66 -8.75
N THR A 379 -4.82 34.78 -8.03
CA THR A 379 -3.81 35.10 -6.99
C THR A 379 -4.01 34.25 -5.75
N GLU A 380 -5.23 34.19 -5.20
CA GLU A 380 -5.57 33.34 -4.06
C GLU A 380 -5.30 31.87 -4.36
N ARG A 381 -5.60 31.42 -5.59
CA ARG A 381 -5.24 30.10 -6.10
C ARG A 381 -3.74 29.80 -5.93
N ALA A 382 -2.88 30.71 -6.40
CA ALA A 382 -1.44 30.52 -6.36
C ALA A 382 -0.89 30.53 -4.93
N GLU A 383 -1.41 31.42 -4.07
CA GLU A 383 -1.04 31.51 -2.67
C GLU A 383 -1.43 30.24 -1.89
N LEU A 384 -2.67 29.77 -2.06
CA LEU A 384 -3.16 28.53 -1.44
C LEU A 384 -2.38 27.30 -1.93
N PHE A 385 -2.06 27.24 -3.22
CA PHE A 385 -1.26 26.14 -3.75
C PHE A 385 0.14 26.12 -3.16
N GLU A 386 0.83 27.27 -3.06
CA GLU A 386 2.17 27.33 -2.48
C GLU A 386 2.15 27.09 -0.95
N ALA A 387 1.10 27.51 -0.25
CA ALA A 387 0.89 27.15 1.15
C ALA A 387 0.72 25.64 1.33
N GLY A 388 -0.13 25.01 0.51
CA GLY A 388 -0.31 23.56 0.53
C GLY A 388 0.93 22.79 0.11
N TRP A 389 1.68 23.28 -0.89
CA TRP A 389 2.96 22.70 -1.30
C TRP A 389 3.96 22.66 -0.15
N ARG A 390 4.09 23.76 0.62
CA ARG A 390 4.92 23.82 1.83
C ARG A 390 4.41 22.86 2.90
N ALA A 391 3.12 22.91 3.23
CA ALA A 391 2.50 22.08 4.25
C ALA A 391 2.67 20.57 3.99
N LEU A 392 2.52 20.13 2.74
CA LEU A 392 2.78 18.76 2.32
C LEU A 392 4.23 18.33 2.57
N GLY A 393 5.20 19.26 2.42
CA GLY A 393 6.60 19.03 2.75
C GLY A 393 6.86 18.91 4.23
N GLU A 394 6.34 19.84 5.01
CA GLU A 394 6.50 19.80 6.45
C GLU A 394 5.84 18.54 7.06
N ALA A 395 4.73 18.05 6.50
CA ALA A 395 4.14 16.77 6.88
C ALA A 395 5.11 15.60 6.61
N ALA A 396 5.75 15.57 5.44
CA ALA A 396 6.75 14.54 5.11
C ALA A 396 8.04 14.65 5.95
N GLU A 397 8.42 15.85 6.38
CA GLU A 397 9.56 16.05 7.28
C GLU A 397 9.26 15.59 8.70
N ARG A 398 8.05 15.85 9.23
CA ARG A 398 7.66 15.33 10.56
C ARG A 398 7.67 13.79 10.62
N GLN A 399 7.54 13.12 9.48
CA GLN A 399 7.69 11.66 9.37
C GLN A 399 9.15 11.16 9.50
N LEU A 400 10.19 12.02 9.39
CA LEU A 400 11.60 11.61 9.37
C LEU A 400 12.06 10.86 10.64
N PRO A 401 11.77 11.32 11.88
CA PRO A 401 12.24 10.67 13.11
C PRO A 401 11.79 9.21 13.19
N HIS A 402 10.57 8.92 12.77
CA HIS A 402 10.06 7.56 12.72
C HIS A 402 10.84 6.68 11.73
N GLN A 403 11.34 7.21 10.62
CA GLN A 403 12.22 6.44 9.72
C GLN A 403 13.59 6.15 10.37
N THR A 404 14.13 7.07 11.16
CA THR A 404 15.41 6.94 11.87
C THR A 404 15.34 5.91 13.02
N ASP A 405 14.26 5.89 13.80
CA ASP A 405 13.97 4.88 14.85
C ASP A 405 13.74 3.45 14.31
N SER A 406 13.61 3.34 12.99
CA SER A 406 13.45 2.07 12.29
C SER A 406 14.70 1.65 11.52
N ASP A 407 15.84 2.34 11.71
CA ASP A 407 17.11 1.82 11.26
C ASP A 407 17.47 0.55 12.03
N PRO A 408 17.47 -0.63 11.38
CA PRO A 408 17.81 -1.87 12.06
C PRO A 408 19.25 -1.88 12.59
N ALA A 409 20.18 -1.13 11.98
CA ALA A 409 21.57 -1.08 12.40
C ALA A 409 21.76 -0.25 13.68
N ALA A 410 21.26 0.99 13.73
CA ALA A 410 21.26 1.81 14.94
C ALA A 410 20.47 1.15 16.07
N ARG A 411 19.30 0.55 15.76
CA ARG A 411 18.50 -0.17 16.75
C ARG A 411 19.21 -1.42 17.28
N PHE A 412 19.91 -2.15 16.41
CA PHE A 412 20.74 -3.27 16.83
C PHE A 412 21.83 -2.82 17.81
N LEU A 413 22.56 -1.74 17.51
CA LEU A 413 23.62 -1.21 18.38
C LEU A 413 23.07 -0.71 19.73
N SER A 414 21.94 0.01 19.71
CA SER A 414 21.27 0.49 20.92
C SER A 414 20.80 -0.66 21.84
N LEU A 415 20.16 -1.69 21.27
CA LEU A 415 19.75 -2.88 22.03
C LEU A 415 20.94 -3.71 22.51
N LEU A 416 22.03 -3.74 21.74
CA LEU A 416 23.27 -4.40 22.15
C LEU A 416 23.88 -3.70 23.36
N GLY A 417 23.97 -2.36 23.36
CA GLY A 417 24.40 -1.59 24.53
C GLY A 417 23.51 -1.80 25.76
N SER A 418 22.20 -1.90 25.55
CA SER A 418 21.25 -2.22 26.62
C SER A 418 21.46 -3.62 27.19
N ALA A 419 21.72 -4.62 26.33
CA ALA A 419 21.99 -6.00 26.75
C ALA A 419 23.30 -6.12 27.53
N ILE A 420 24.34 -5.35 27.15
CA ILE A 420 25.62 -5.27 27.88
C ILE A 420 25.39 -4.68 29.26
N THR A 421 24.67 -3.56 29.35
CA THR A 421 24.37 -2.85 30.61
C THR A 421 23.52 -3.69 31.56
N ALA A 422 22.55 -4.44 31.02
CA ALA A 422 21.73 -5.39 31.79
C ALA A 422 22.54 -6.60 32.30
N GLY A 423 23.74 -6.83 31.74
CA GLY A 423 24.57 -8.00 32.03
C GLY A 423 24.06 -9.29 31.37
N ASP A 424 23.22 -9.19 30.35
CA ASP A 424 22.78 -10.34 29.55
C ASP A 424 23.89 -10.85 28.61
N VAL A 425 24.86 -9.98 28.31
CA VAL A 425 26.04 -10.26 27.49
C VAL A 425 27.25 -9.47 28.01
N HIS A 426 28.46 -9.87 27.62
CA HIS A 426 29.70 -9.16 27.97
C HIS A 426 30.67 -9.07 26.79
N LEU A 427 31.61 -8.12 26.88
CA LEU A 427 32.77 -7.97 26.01
C LEU A 427 34.05 -8.31 26.79
N ALA A 428 34.98 -9.01 26.15
CA ALA A 428 36.27 -9.38 26.75
C ALA A 428 37.43 -8.58 26.12
N ASP A 429 38.56 -8.50 26.80
CA ASP A 429 39.79 -7.99 26.21
C ASP A 429 40.28 -8.94 25.09
N ALA A 430 40.67 -8.38 23.94
CA ALA A 430 41.03 -9.13 22.76
C ALA A 430 42.34 -9.94 22.91
N LYS A 431 43.24 -9.54 23.82
CA LYS A 431 44.56 -10.15 23.99
C LYS A 431 44.54 -11.22 25.06
N THR A 432 43.96 -10.90 26.20
CA THR A 432 43.94 -11.77 27.40
C THR A 432 42.71 -12.67 27.44
N GLY A 433 41.61 -12.26 26.80
CA GLY A 433 40.31 -12.92 26.94
C GLY A 433 39.64 -12.71 28.30
N ASP A 434 40.25 -11.89 29.17
CA ASP A 434 39.74 -11.51 30.49
C ASP A 434 38.95 -10.19 30.40
N HIS A 435 38.61 -9.57 31.53
CA HIS A 435 37.87 -8.33 31.55
C HIS A 435 38.66 -7.15 30.89
N PRO A 436 37.99 -6.31 30.09
CA PRO A 436 38.57 -5.06 29.60
C PRO A 436 38.66 -4.00 30.72
N ASP A 437 39.29 -2.86 30.44
CA ASP A 437 39.27 -1.70 31.33
C ASP A 437 37.83 -1.21 31.59
N PHE A 438 37.55 -0.81 32.84
CA PHE A 438 36.20 -0.50 33.34
C PHE A 438 35.20 -1.67 33.14
N PRO A 439 35.44 -2.83 33.78
CA PRO A 439 34.70 -4.08 33.50
C PRO A 439 33.18 -3.94 33.63
N GLU A 440 32.72 -3.13 34.58
CA GLU A 440 31.30 -2.86 34.81
C GLU A 440 30.57 -2.28 33.60
N ARG A 441 31.26 -1.56 32.71
CA ARG A 441 30.67 -1.00 31.49
C ARG A 441 30.42 -2.06 30.42
N TRP A 442 31.11 -3.18 30.52
CA TRP A 442 31.22 -4.19 29.46
C TRP A 442 30.64 -5.54 29.88
N GLY A 443 29.70 -5.54 30.83
CA GLY A 443 28.96 -6.73 31.25
C GLY A 443 29.70 -7.60 32.28
N TRP A 444 30.64 -7.05 33.04
CA TRP A 444 31.29 -7.75 34.15
C TRP A 444 30.78 -7.24 35.49
N LYS A 445 30.72 -8.11 36.49
CA LYS A 445 30.29 -7.78 37.86
C LYS A 445 31.41 -8.05 38.85
N PRO A 446 31.59 -7.19 39.87
CA PRO A 446 32.53 -7.47 40.94
C PRO A 446 31.99 -8.64 41.77
N GLU A 447 32.84 -9.62 42.05
CA GLU A 447 32.58 -10.77 42.91
C GLU A 447 33.61 -10.74 44.05
N GLU A 448 33.14 -10.47 45.26
CA GLU A 448 33.97 -10.43 46.46
C GLU A 448 34.07 -11.83 47.07
N PHE A 449 35.28 -12.36 47.14
CA PHE A 449 35.61 -13.58 47.89
C PHE A 449 36.53 -13.22 49.05
N GLY A 450 35.94 -12.93 50.21
CA GLY A 450 36.70 -12.49 51.39
C GLY A 450 37.40 -11.15 51.14
N SER A 451 38.73 -11.13 51.19
CA SER A 451 39.55 -9.92 50.94
C SER A 451 40.07 -9.79 49.50
N ILE A 452 39.62 -10.64 48.57
CA ILE A 452 40.01 -10.59 47.16
C ILE A 452 38.79 -10.19 46.32
N SER A 453 38.90 -9.07 45.61
CA SER A 453 37.94 -8.65 44.60
C SER A 453 38.28 -9.31 43.26
N THR A 454 37.40 -10.15 42.75
CA THR A 454 37.51 -10.76 41.41
C THR A 454 36.39 -10.26 40.51
N TRP A 455 36.55 -10.38 39.19
CA TRP A 455 35.52 -10.00 38.22
C TRP A 455 34.90 -11.25 37.61
N ARG A 456 33.57 -11.28 37.57
CA ARG A 456 32.81 -12.37 36.96
C ARG A 456 32.09 -11.86 35.72
N SER A 457 32.25 -12.57 34.61
CA SER A 457 31.53 -12.27 33.38
C SER A 457 30.03 -12.50 33.57
N SER A 458 29.22 -11.56 33.08
CA SER A 458 27.77 -11.66 33.06
C SER A 458 27.30 -12.05 31.66
N GLY A 459 26.47 -13.08 31.56
CA GLY A 459 25.86 -13.48 30.29
C GLY A 459 26.81 -14.03 29.23
N SER A 460 26.38 -14.04 27.98
CA SER A 460 27.13 -14.61 26.84
C SER A 460 28.23 -13.66 26.32
N LEU A 461 29.39 -14.19 25.95
CA LEU A 461 30.45 -13.43 25.28
C LEU A 461 30.03 -13.07 23.84
N VAL A 462 29.83 -11.78 23.56
CA VAL A 462 29.36 -11.30 22.24
C VAL A 462 30.44 -10.59 21.42
N GLY A 463 31.58 -10.26 22.02
CA GLY A 463 32.65 -9.57 21.31
C GLY A 463 33.88 -9.29 22.16
N TRP A 464 34.85 -8.63 21.54
CA TRP A 464 36.14 -8.31 22.13
C TRP A 464 36.52 -6.84 21.90
N ILE A 465 37.31 -6.29 22.80
CA ILE A 465 37.83 -4.91 22.76
C ILE A 465 39.35 -4.94 22.62
N ASP A 466 39.90 -4.15 21.69
CA ASP A 466 41.33 -3.81 21.64
C ASP A 466 41.47 -2.28 21.55
N GLY A 467 41.74 -1.64 22.70
CA GLY A 467 41.73 -0.19 22.81
C GLY A 467 40.38 0.41 22.41
N THR A 468 40.34 1.21 21.35
CA THR A 468 39.11 1.85 20.84
C THR A 468 38.42 1.04 19.74
N GLN A 469 38.83 -0.21 19.52
CA GLN A 469 38.27 -1.08 18.48
C GLN A 469 37.41 -2.17 19.10
N LEU A 470 36.29 -2.44 18.44
CA LEU A 470 35.29 -3.41 18.83
C LEU A 470 35.20 -4.52 17.78
N TYR A 471 35.35 -5.76 18.22
CA TYR A 471 35.24 -6.96 17.41
C TYR A 471 34.02 -7.75 17.84
N LEU A 472 32.94 -7.72 17.07
CA LEU A 472 31.68 -8.39 17.41
C LEU A 472 31.54 -9.75 16.72
N ASP A 473 31.18 -10.77 17.50
CA ASP A 473 30.60 -12.00 16.96
C ASP A 473 29.13 -11.72 16.61
N LEU A 474 28.88 -11.48 15.32
CA LEU A 474 27.58 -11.03 14.86
C LEU A 474 26.46 -12.02 15.17
N ASP A 475 26.72 -13.33 15.12
CA ASP A 475 25.66 -14.33 15.27
C ASP A 475 25.22 -14.42 16.73
N ILE A 476 26.17 -14.36 17.67
CA ILE A 476 25.88 -14.35 19.11
C ILE A 476 25.26 -13.00 19.52
N ALA A 477 25.82 -11.89 19.05
CA ALA A 477 25.30 -10.55 19.34
C ALA A 477 23.87 -10.38 18.82
N LEU A 478 23.58 -10.80 17.59
CA LEU A 478 22.24 -10.72 17.01
C LEU A 478 21.25 -11.62 17.75
N GLY A 479 21.66 -12.83 18.14
CA GLY A 479 20.81 -13.72 18.94
C GLY A 479 20.44 -13.12 20.30
N ALA A 480 21.40 -12.49 20.99
CA ALA A 480 21.15 -11.80 22.25
C ALA A 480 20.21 -10.59 22.09
N VAL A 481 20.45 -9.76 21.08
CA VAL A 481 19.60 -8.60 20.77
C VAL A 481 18.18 -9.03 20.39
N GLN A 482 18.02 -10.09 19.59
CA GLN A 482 16.70 -10.62 19.23
C GLN A 482 15.95 -11.19 20.45
N LYS A 483 16.67 -11.81 21.38
CA LYS A 483 16.08 -12.29 22.65
C LYS A 483 15.59 -11.12 23.51
N LEU A 484 16.41 -10.08 23.67
CA LEU A 484 16.02 -8.87 24.42
C LEU A 484 14.84 -8.14 23.75
N ALA A 485 14.91 -7.93 22.44
CA ALA A 485 13.81 -7.34 21.66
C ALA A 485 12.52 -8.14 21.84
N GLY A 486 12.62 -9.48 21.81
CA GLY A 486 11.48 -10.38 22.03
C GLY A 486 10.85 -10.22 23.41
N ALA A 487 11.65 -10.08 24.46
CA ALA A 487 11.19 -9.84 25.83
C ALA A 487 10.49 -8.48 25.98
N LEU A 488 10.94 -7.46 25.23
CA LEU A 488 10.33 -6.13 25.17
C LEU A 488 9.09 -6.06 24.27
N GLY A 489 8.61 -7.18 23.72
CA GLY A 489 7.47 -7.23 22.80
C GLY A 489 7.78 -6.69 21.40
N GLN A 490 9.04 -6.46 21.07
CA GLN A 490 9.51 -5.93 19.79
C GLN A 490 10.07 -7.06 18.89
N HIS A 491 10.21 -6.78 17.59
CA HIS A 491 10.82 -7.72 16.64
C HIS A 491 11.88 -7.02 15.77
N LEU A 492 13.12 -7.51 15.82
CA LEU A 492 14.19 -7.10 14.91
C LEU A 492 14.29 -8.12 13.76
N ALA A 493 13.49 -7.94 12.71
CA ALA A 493 13.44 -8.83 11.55
C ALA A 493 14.57 -8.52 10.56
N ILE A 494 15.82 -8.79 10.94
CA ILE A 494 16.99 -8.60 10.08
C ILE A 494 17.89 -9.83 10.09
N THR A 495 18.43 -10.18 8.92
CA THR A 495 19.40 -11.26 8.79
C THR A 495 20.82 -10.74 9.02
N PRO A 496 21.79 -11.59 9.43
CA PRO A 496 23.18 -11.19 9.60
C PRO A 496 23.77 -10.50 8.36
N THR A 497 23.42 -10.97 7.16
CA THR A 497 23.89 -10.42 5.89
C THR A 497 23.35 -9.01 5.64
N VAL A 498 22.06 -8.78 5.88
CA VAL A 498 21.43 -7.46 5.68
C VAL A 498 21.96 -6.47 6.72
N LEU A 499 22.12 -6.89 7.98
CA LEU A 499 22.67 -6.05 9.05
C LEU A 499 24.13 -5.65 8.76
N SER A 500 24.96 -6.61 8.34
CA SER A 500 26.36 -6.32 7.99
C SER A 500 26.47 -5.34 6.83
N LYS A 501 25.64 -5.51 5.79
CA LYS A 501 25.58 -4.59 4.67
C LYS A 501 25.17 -3.17 5.09
N GLN A 502 24.15 -3.04 5.96
CA GLN A 502 23.70 -1.73 6.45
C GLN A 502 24.75 -1.03 7.31
N LEU A 503 25.48 -1.77 8.16
CA LEU A 503 26.59 -1.22 8.94
C LEU A 503 27.73 -0.72 8.02
N TYR A 504 28.02 -1.44 6.93
CA TYR A 504 29.00 -1.03 5.93
C TYR A 504 28.57 0.23 5.15
N GLU A 505 27.33 0.27 4.66
CA GLU A 505 26.79 1.42 3.90
C GLU A 505 26.76 2.71 4.74
N ARG A 506 26.72 2.58 6.08
CA ARG A 506 26.85 3.70 7.02
C ARG A 506 28.28 4.10 7.36
N GLY A 507 29.29 3.37 6.87
CA GLY A 507 30.68 3.59 7.25
C GLY A 507 31.00 3.23 8.69
N LEU A 508 30.19 2.38 9.34
CA LEU A 508 30.42 1.95 10.74
C LEU A 508 31.39 0.78 10.86
N LEU A 509 31.67 0.07 9.75
CA LEU A 509 32.69 -0.99 9.72
C LEU A 509 34.06 -0.39 9.41
N LEU A 510 35.01 -0.54 10.33
CA LEU A 510 36.39 -0.05 10.18
C LEU A 510 37.20 -0.86 9.17
N SER A 511 36.88 -2.15 8.99
CA SER A 511 37.48 -2.98 7.95
C SER A 511 36.52 -4.07 7.46
N THR A 512 36.72 -4.53 6.22
CA THR A 512 35.95 -5.61 5.59
C THR A 512 36.84 -6.47 4.70
N GLU A 513 36.43 -7.71 4.39
CA GLU A 513 37.09 -8.59 3.41
C GLU A 513 36.29 -8.65 2.08
N LEU A 514 35.63 -7.55 1.68
CA LEU A 514 34.79 -7.51 0.48
C LEU A 514 35.59 -7.76 -0.81
N SER A 515 36.78 -7.16 -0.92
CA SER A 515 37.66 -7.28 -2.10
C SER A 515 38.24 -8.68 -2.30
N MET A 516 38.40 -9.46 -1.23
CA MET A 516 39.03 -10.78 -1.29
C MET A 516 38.04 -11.94 -1.18
N ARG A 517 36.97 -11.78 -0.41
CA ARG A 517 36.07 -12.88 -0.02
C ARG A 517 34.59 -12.53 -0.06
N GLN A 518 34.22 -11.35 -0.57
CA GLN A 518 32.82 -10.91 -0.69
C GLN A 518 32.07 -10.96 0.67
N THR A 519 32.76 -10.67 1.77
CA THR A 519 32.19 -10.67 3.12
C THR A 519 32.50 -9.39 3.88
N TYR A 520 31.54 -8.97 4.71
CA TYR A 520 31.65 -7.81 5.59
C TYR A 520 32.39 -8.13 6.90
N ARG A 521 32.65 -9.42 7.19
CA ARG A 521 33.38 -9.86 8.39
C ARG A 521 34.87 -9.96 8.12
N VAL A 522 35.70 -9.73 9.14
CA VAL A 522 37.16 -9.89 9.08
C VAL A 522 37.62 -11.04 9.97
N ARG A 523 38.69 -11.74 9.59
CA ARG A 523 39.30 -12.77 10.44
C ARG A 523 40.34 -12.18 11.40
N ALA A 524 39.93 -11.94 12.64
CA ALA A 524 40.82 -11.49 13.71
C ALA A 524 41.23 -12.68 14.62
N THR A 525 42.44 -12.62 15.17
CA THR A 525 42.89 -13.53 16.25
C THR A 525 42.59 -12.84 17.58
N LEU A 526 41.67 -13.40 18.35
CA LEU A 526 41.13 -12.84 19.58
C LEU A 526 41.17 -13.93 20.66
N ALA A 527 41.80 -13.65 21.81
CA ALA A 527 42.05 -14.61 22.88
C ALA A 527 42.60 -15.95 22.35
N ASP A 528 43.72 -15.87 21.61
CA ASP A 528 44.42 -17.00 20.96
C ASP A 528 43.61 -17.81 19.93
N ARG A 529 42.45 -17.32 19.50
CA ARG A 529 41.60 -18.01 18.51
C ARG A 529 41.25 -17.11 17.34
N ARG A 530 41.41 -17.63 16.12
CA ARG A 530 41.04 -16.91 14.90
C ARG A 530 39.56 -17.07 14.58
N ARG A 531 38.82 -15.97 14.47
CA ARG A 531 37.35 -15.97 14.30
C ARG A 531 36.89 -14.91 13.28
N PRO A 532 35.77 -15.14 12.57
CA PRO A 532 35.15 -14.14 11.71
C PRO A 532 34.27 -13.19 12.54
N VAL A 533 34.61 -11.91 12.57
CA VAL A 533 33.95 -10.88 13.39
C VAL A 533 33.62 -9.64 12.57
N LEU A 534 32.66 -8.83 13.02
CA LEU A 534 32.55 -7.45 12.54
C LEU A 534 33.55 -6.57 13.28
N HIS A 535 34.18 -5.64 12.57
CA HIS A 535 35.15 -4.72 13.15
C HIS A 535 34.60 -3.28 13.10
N LEU A 536 34.35 -2.71 14.27
CA LEU A 536 33.74 -1.39 14.47
C LEU A 536 34.59 -0.55 15.43
N ALA A 537 34.32 0.75 15.49
CA ALA A 537 34.83 1.60 16.58
C ALA A 537 34.05 1.33 17.88
N LEU A 538 34.70 1.36 19.04
CA LEU A 538 34.02 1.14 20.33
C LEU A 538 32.97 2.22 20.65
N THR A 539 33.16 3.43 20.13
CA THR A 539 32.26 4.58 20.30
C THR A 539 30.85 4.33 19.75
N VAL A 540 30.64 3.32 18.91
CA VAL A 540 29.30 2.95 18.39
C VAL A 540 28.37 2.38 19.47
N LEU A 541 28.91 2.01 20.64
CA LEU A 541 28.16 1.52 21.79
C LEU A 541 27.99 2.56 22.92
N GLU A 542 28.63 3.72 22.79
CA GLU A 542 28.54 4.79 23.78
C GLU A 542 27.34 5.71 23.45
N PRO A 543 26.45 6.02 24.41
CA PRO A 543 25.37 6.97 24.18
C PRO A 543 25.94 8.35 23.85
N GLU A 544 25.34 9.09 22.91
CA GLU A 544 25.73 10.47 22.61
C GLU A 544 25.50 11.36 23.85
N GLY A 545 26.58 11.60 24.61
CA GLY A 545 26.58 12.51 25.76
C GLY A 545 27.64 12.16 26.79
N GLU A 546 28.66 13.02 26.87
CA GLU A 546 29.77 13.07 27.86
C GLU A 546 31.00 12.17 27.62
N GLY A 547 31.89 12.65 26.74
CA GLY A 547 33.30 12.26 26.64
C GLY A 547 34.10 13.32 25.84
N PRO A 548 35.36 13.63 26.19
CA PRO A 548 36.05 14.85 25.74
C PRO A 548 36.35 14.81 24.24
N LYS A 549 36.17 15.95 23.55
CA LYS A 549 36.54 16.15 22.14
C LYS A 549 38.04 15.91 21.96
N LEU A 550 38.41 14.75 21.43
CA LEU A 550 39.74 14.50 20.90
C LEU A 550 39.80 15.05 19.47
N THR A 551 40.65 16.05 19.28
CA THR A 551 41.02 16.63 18.00
C THR A 551 41.65 15.57 17.09
N VAL A 552 41.00 15.27 15.97
CA VAL A 552 41.59 14.48 14.89
C VAL A 552 42.57 15.38 14.12
N PRO A 553 43.80 14.95 13.81
CA PRO A 553 44.70 15.72 12.96
C PRO A 553 44.19 15.70 11.53
N THR A 554 44.02 16.88 10.94
CA THR A 554 43.70 17.07 9.53
C THR A 554 44.82 16.48 8.67
N LEU A 555 44.49 15.50 7.81
CA LEU A 555 45.41 15.04 6.75
C LEU A 555 45.40 16.09 5.63
N ASP A 556 46.54 16.75 5.49
CA ASP A 556 46.86 17.72 4.43
C ASP A 556 47.06 16.95 3.10
N PRO A 557 46.31 17.25 2.03
CA PRO A 557 46.41 16.52 0.76
C PRO A 557 47.48 17.13 -0.14
N THR A 558 48.72 17.33 0.33
CA THR A 558 49.85 17.73 -0.53
C THR A 558 51.20 17.30 0.06
N SER A 559 51.61 16.05 -0.17
CA SER A 559 53.03 15.70 -0.24
C SER A 559 53.23 14.30 -0.86
N ARG A 560 53.48 14.24 -2.17
CA ARG A 560 54.22 13.12 -2.77
C ARG A 560 55.45 13.71 -3.43
N ALA A 561 56.58 13.54 -2.76
CA ALA A 561 57.89 13.74 -3.33
C ALA A 561 58.76 12.51 -3.01
N LEU A 562 59.31 11.96 -4.10
CA LEU A 562 60.67 11.43 -4.24
C LEU A 562 61.03 10.13 -3.51
N GLY A 563 61.47 9.18 -4.33
CA GLY A 563 62.08 7.91 -3.96
C GLY A 563 62.49 7.19 -5.24
N GLU A 564 63.59 7.67 -5.83
CA GLU A 564 64.27 7.10 -7.00
C GLU A 564 64.80 5.68 -6.70
N THR A 565 64.66 4.78 -7.68
CA THR A 565 65.71 3.78 -7.97
C THR A 565 65.77 3.58 -9.47
N GLU A 566 66.96 3.79 -9.99
CA GLU A 566 67.41 3.71 -11.38
C GLU A 566 67.25 2.30 -11.97
N THR A 567 66.91 2.21 -13.26
CA THR A 567 67.57 1.30 -14.20
C THR A 567 67.44 1.84 -15.62
N GLU A 568 68.61 1.95 -16.24
CA GLU A 568 69.01 2.34 -17.59
C GLU A 568 68.10 1.95 -18.78
N GLY A 569 68.11 2.82 -19.81
CA GLY A 569 68.46 2.36 -21.15
C GLY A 569 67.51 2.66 -22.32
N ALA A 570 67.97 3.57 -23.18
CA ALA A 570 67.78 3.61 -24.65
C ALA A 570 66.50 4.23 -25.27
N ALA A 571 66.67 5.51 -25.66
CA ALA A 571 66.58 6.03 -27.03
C ALA A 571 65.30 5.87 -27.89
N GLY A 572 64.80 7.00 -28.41
CA GLY A 572 64.21 7.03 -29.76
C GLY A 572 63.08 8.02 -30.07
N ARG A 573 63.45 9.28 -30.35
CA ARG A 573 62.99 10.16 -31.46
C ARG A 573 61.49 10.26 -31.87
N ASN A 574 61.08 11.54 -31.92
CA ASN A 574 60.42 12.29 -33.00
C ASN A 574 58.91 12.18 -33.30
N GLY A 575 58.33 13.39 -33.48
CA GLY A 575 57.40 13.75 -34.57
C GLY A 575 55.94 13.94 -34.12
N GLN A 576 55.47 15.17 -33.87
CA GLN A 576 54.74 16.02 -34.84
C GLN A 576 53.54 15.30 -35.49
N ALA A 577 52.31 15.57 -35.06
CA ALA A 577 51.46 16.70 -35.47
C ALA A 577 51.05 16.65 -36.95
N ALA A 578 49.78 16.36 -37.22
CA ALA A 578 49.00 16.97 -38.29
C ALA A 578 47.51 16.62 -38.15
N THR A 579 46.72 17.66 -38.27
CA THR A 579 45.27 17.80 -38.40
C THR A 579 44.78 17.43 -39.81
N GLU A 580 43.48 17.67 -40.03
CA GLU A 580 42.69 17.60 -41.28
C GLU A 580 42.01 16.25 -41.52
N ASP A 581 40.80 16.15 -42.05
CA ASP A 581 39.63 17.04 -42.22
C ASP A 581 38.48 16.12 -42.68
N GLU A 582 37.23 16.58 -42.55
CA GLU A 582 36.06 16.42 -43.47
C GLU A 582 35.73 15.03 -44.10
N GLU A 583 34.52 14.59 -44.44
CA GLU A 583 33.13 15.06 -44.38
C GLU A 583 32.27 13.85 -44.84
N SER A 584 31.06 13.73 -44.32
CA SER A 584 29.84 13.31 -45.06
C SER A 584 29.68 11.88 -45.66
N ARG A 585 28.63 11.17 -45.20
CA ARG A 585 27.41 10.77 -45.96
C ARG A 585 26.74 9.48 -45.45
N GLU A 586 25.50 9.66 -45.00
CA GLU A 586 24.27 8.91 -45.27
C GLU A 586 24.26 7.40 -45.62
N ALA A 587 23.37 6.72 -44.88
CA ALA A 587 22.29 5.83 -45.34
C ALA A 587 22.43 4.29 -45.25
N SER A 588 21.44 3.76 -44.51
CA SER A 588 20.60 2.59 -44.84
C SER A 588 21.04 1.19 -44.40
N ALA A 589 20.19 0.66 -43.50
CA ALA A 589 19.65 -0.69 -43.40
C ALA A 589 20.53 -1.91 -43.70
N ASP A 590 20.62 -2.81 -42.72
CA ASP A 590 20.33 -4.23 -43.01
C ASP A 590 19.76 -4.97 -41.79
N GLN A 591 18.64 -5.64 -42.01
CA GLN A 591 18.06 -6.68 -41.17
C GLN A 591 18.82 -7.99 -41.44
N ARG A 592 18.83 -8.94 -40.49
CA ARG A 592 18.81 -10.40 -40.77
C ARG A 592 18.52 -11.20 -39.47
N PRO A 593 18.02 -12.44 -39.58
CA PRO A 593 16.99 -12.99 -38.70
C PRO A 593 17.46 -14.18 -37.83
N LEU A 594 16.61 -14.59 -36.90
CA LEU A 594 16.74 -15.81 -36.11
C LEU A 594 15.80 -16.90 -36.65
N ASP A 595 16.38 -18.04 -36.97
CA ASP A 595 15.71 -19.26 -37.45
C ASP A 595 15.10 -20.09 -36.29
N GLY A 596 13.88 -20.58 -36.55
CA GLY A 596 13.48 -22.00 -36.48
C GLY A 596 13.60 -22.79 -35.17
N LEU A 597 12.46 -23.05 -34.53
CA LEU A 597 12.28 -24.22 -33.66
C LEU A 597 10.93 -24.92 -33.94
N VAL A 598 11.05 -26.18 -34.36
CA VAL A 598 10.01 -27.19 -34.62
C VAL A 598 9.71 -27.94 -33.32
N PRO A 599 8.46 -28.34 -33.00
CA PRO A 599 8.17 -29.28 -31.92
C PRO A 599 8.17 -30.75 -32.41
N PRO A 600 8.62 -31.72 -31.60
CA PRO A 600 8.70 -33.11 -32.01
C PRO A 600 7.39 -33.89 -31.78
N THR A 601 7.23 -34.90 -32.62
CA THR A 601 6.21 -35.97 -32.64
C THR A 601 6.39 -37.00 -31.52
N GLY A 602 5.31 -37.74 -31.25
CA GLY A 602 5.14 -38.61 -30.09
C GLY A 602 5.79 -40.00 -30.13
N HIS A 603 5.58 -40.72 -29.02
CA HIS A 603 5.79 -42.15 -28.88
C HIS A 603 4.67 -42.78 -28.02
N SER A 604 4.45 -44.06 -28.29
CA SER A 604 3.23 -44.84 -28.11
C SER A 604 3.35 -45.96 -27.07
N SER A 605 2.26 -46.15 -26.29
CA SER A 605 1.70 -47.42 -25.75
C SER A 605 2.49 -48.18 -24.65
N PRO A 606 1.86 -49.14 -23.90
CA PRO A 606 0.48 -49.66 -23.93
C PRO A 606 -0.28 -49.76 -22.57
N SER A 607 -1.59 -50.02 -22.66
CA SER A 607 -2.53 -50.43 -21.57
C SER A 607 -2.25 -51.82 -20.98
N PRO A 608 -2.87 -52.14 -19.84
CA PRO A 608 -3.72 -53.34 -19.80
C PRO A 608 -5.06 -53.20 -19.02
N ASP A 609 -6.07 -53.89 -19.57
CA ASP A 609 -7.11 -54.73 -18.96
C ASP A 609 -8.12 -54.25 -17.90
N LEU A 610 -9.39 -54.40 -18.29
CA LEU A 610 -10.61 -54.50 -17.48
C LEU A 610 -10.68 -55.85 -16.72
N PRO A 611 -11.62 -55.96 -15.76
CA PRO A 611 -12.65 -56.97 -15.95
C PRO A 611 -14.08 -56.50 -15.70
N ASP A 612 -14.93 -57.19 -16.45
CA ASP A 612 -16.39 -57.24 -16.54
C ASP A 612 -17.05 -57.75 -15.24
N HIS A 613 -18.24 -57.25 -14.91
CA HIS A 613 -19.24 -58.00 -14.14
C HIS A 613 -20.66 -57.49 -14.45
N THR A 614 -21.36 -58.36 -15.17
CA THR A 614 -22.81 -58.46 -15.35
C THR A 614 -23.55 -58.67 -14.03
N ASP A 615 -24.72 -58.03 -13.86
CA ASP A 615 -25.92 -58.76 -13.45
C ASP A 615 -27.23 -57.96 -13.62
N ARG A 616 -28.23 -58.64 -14.22
CA ARG A 616 -29.67 -58.31 -14.19
C ARG A 616 -30.37 -59.41 -13.38
N PRO A 617 -31.51 -59.12 -12.72
CA PRO A 617 -32.78 -59.75 -13.15
C PRO A 617 -33.95 -58.73 -13.11
N ARG A 618 -34.87 -58.64 -14.11
CA ARG A 618 -36.04 -59.48 -14.49
C ARG A 618 -37.31 -59.27 -13.66
N ASN A 619 -38.42 -59.17 -14.43
CA ASN A 619 -39.85 -59.38 -14.13
C ASN A 619 -40.60 -58.27 -13.36
N ALA A 620 -41.88 -57.97 -13.62
CA ALA A 620 -42.87 -58.41 -14.62
C ALA A 620 -44.15 -57.53 -14.46
N ASP A 621 -45.07 -57.69 -15.43
CA ASP A 621 -46.53 -57.46 -15.36
C ASP A 621 -47.07 -56.03 -15.59
N ARG A 622 -47.78 -55.79 -16.73
CA ARG A 622 -49.24 -55.99 -16.99
C ARG A 622 -50.06 -54.96 -16.19
N GLU A 623 -51.02 -54.20 -16.70
CA GLU A 623 -51.97 -54.38 -17.81
C GLU A 623 -52.74 -53.04 -18.02
N LYS A 624 -53.15 -52.76 -19.27
CA LYS A 624 -54.43 -52.20 -19.75
C LYS A 624 -55.12 -51.00 -19.05
N GLY A 625 -55.47 -50.00 -19.88
CA GLY A 625 -56.64 -49.11 -19.69
C GLY A 625 -56.49 -47.75 -20.41
N ARG A 626 -56.71 -47.62 -21.73
CA ARG A 626 -57.97 -47.24 -22.43
C ARG A 626 -58.54 -45.84 -22.08
N TRP A 627 -58.45 -44.93 -23.07
CA TRP A 627 -59.30 -43.76 -23.43
C TRP A 627 -59.50 -42.64 -22.37
N THR A 628 -59.65 -41.35 -22.66
CA THR A 628 -60.26 -40.61 -23.80
C THR A 628 -59.72 -39.18 -23.86
N THR A 629 -59.66 -38.66 -25.08
CA THR A 629 -59.64 -37.24 -25.50
C THR A 629 -60.80 -36.43 -24.89
N GLU A 630 -60.61 -35.15 -24.58
CA GLU A 630 -61.40 -34.04 -25.17
C GLU A 630 -60.92 -32.65 -24.69
N LEU A 631 -60.57 -31.84 -25.69
CA LEU A 631 -60.45 -30.37 -25.82
C LEU A 631 -59.49 -29.59 -24.91
#